data_AF-A0A946H1Y6-F1
#
_entry.id   AF-A0A946H1Y6-F1
#
_cell.length_a   1.000
_cell.length_b   1.000
_cell.length_c   1.000
_cell.angle_alpha   90.00
_cell.angle_beta   90.00
_cell.angle_gamma   90.00
#
_symmetry.space_group_name_H-M   'P 1'
#
loop_
_entity.id
_entity.type
_entity.pdbx_description
1 polymer ?
#
loop_
_entity_poly.entity_id
_entity_poly.type
_entity_poly.pdbx_seq_one_letter_code
_entity_poly.pdbx_strand_id
1 'polypeptide(L)'
;MKQALLSIISARIGIAATVCLAAVAFAPAQDNKQESQKANRQDSAIASTYLFVIRDDDLHRELRLSDKQVESIRKVTDKIDGPLWSTRNKSFAEGSRVLLQLVTQAEAGLAGILSPSDQLRLKQIVLQVQGPKAILSSTVAKRLNLSDEQESKIQKTIDETAQSLADNQKQLNSAAKESTRRSLSRKSSRLRSDEKSTILSHLTRTQRSRWMSMIGRSVDTSKMGTGIAFKAPELEQTGSWVNSKPLKISNLEGQVVAVHFYAFQ
;
A
#
# COMPACT_ATOMS: atom_id res chain seq x y z
N MET A 1 -49.64 9.09 -53.00
CA MET A 1 -50.02 8.49 -54.30
C MET A 1 -49.07 9.01 -55.38
N LYS A 2 -48.42 8.07 -56.10
CA LYS A 2 -47.86 8.16 -57.47
C LYS A 2 -47.22 9.49 -57.91
N GLN A 3 -45.89 9.56 -57.91
CA GLN A 3 -45.01 9.29 -59.07
C GLN A 3 -45.05 10.35 -60.19
N ALA A 4 -43.89 10.97 -60.42
CA ALA A 4 -43.16 11.03 -61.71
C ALA A 4 -42.85 12.44 -62.28
N LEU A 5 -41.61 12.53 -62.81
CA LEU A 5 -41.12 13.41 -63.90
C LEU A 5 -40.84 14.88 -63.49
N LEU A 6 -39.81 15.61 -63.95
CA LEU A 6 -38.91 15.51 -65.10
C LEU A 6 -37.74 16.50 -64.87
N SER A 7 -36.52 16.13 -65.33
CA SER A 7 -35.55 16.99 -66.08
C SER A 7 -34.91 18.22 -65.35
N ILE A 8 -33.65 18.66 -65.50
CA ILE A 8 -32.76 18.82 -66.65
C ILE A 8 -31.28 18.91 -66.19
N ILE A 9 -30.42 18.11 -66.81
CA ILE A 9 -29.07 18.39 -67.37
C ILE A 9 -28.31 19.64 -66.84
N SER A 10 -27.11 19.45 -66.29
CA SER A 10 -25.88 20.01 -66.92
C SER A 10 -24.58 19.71 -66.16
N ALA A 11 -23.55 19.44 -66.97
CA ALA A 11 -22.14 19.71 -66.75
C ALA A 11 -21.35 18.82 -65.78
N ARG A 12 -20.71 17.84 -66.42
CA ARG A 12 -19.55 17.06 -65.99
C ARG A 12 -18.41 17.95 -65.51
N ILE A 13 -17.98 17.75 -64.26
CA ILE A 13 -16.59 17.95 -63.83
C ILE A 13 -16.13 16.62 -63.25
N GLY A 14 -15.08 16.05 -63.84
CA GLY A 14 -14.51 14.78 -63.44
C GLY A 14 -13.93 14.87 -62.04
N ILE A 15 -14.46 14.07 -61.13
CA ILE A 15 -13.81 13.74 -59.86
C ILE A 15 -13.51 12.25 -59.96
N ALA A 16 -12.22 11.94 -60.17
CA ALA A 16 -11.71 10.60 -59.94
C ALA A 16 -11.85 10.31 -58.44
N ALA A 17 -12.88 9.55 -58.09
CA ALA A 17 -13.12 9.08 -56.74
C ALA A 17 -12.07 8.01 -56.40
N THR A 18 -10.95 8.45 -55.84
CA THR A 18 -10.10 7.57 -55.05
C THR A 18 -10.90 7.17 -53.81
N VAL A 19 -11.43 5.94 -53.85
CA VAL A 19 -12.03 5.26 -52.71
C VAL A 19 -10.92 5.05 -51.67
N CYS A 20 -10.74 6.01 -50.76
CA CYS A 20 -10.05 5.77 -49.50
C CYS A 20 -10.98 4.89 -48.64
N LEU A 21 -10.79 3.57 -48.73
CA LEU A 21 -11.19 2.65 -47.68
C LEU A 21 -10.47 3.10 -46.40
N ALA A 22 -11.17 3.84 -45.54
CA ALA A 22 -10.71 4.09 -44.19
C ALA A 22 -10.79 2.77 -43.42
N ALA A 23 -9.70 1.99 -43.49
CA ALA A 23 -9.44 0.95 -42.51
C ALA A 23 -9.28 1.66 -41.16
N VAL A 24 -10.34 1.69 -40.35
CA VAL A 24 -10.24 1.99 -38.93
C VAL A 24 -9.46 0.82 -38.34
N ALA A 25 -8.14 0.97 -38.31
CA ALA A 25 -7.27 0.09 -37.57
C ALA A 25 -7.71 0.19 -36.10
N PHE A 26 -8.38 -0.86 -35.63
CA PHE A 26 -8.61 -1.10 -34.22
C PHE A 26 -7.22 -1.37 -33.62
N ALA A 27 -6.50 -0.30 -33.28
CA ALA A 27 -5.26 -0.39 -32.55
C ALA A 27 -5.59 -1.06 -31.21
N PRO A 28 -4.98 -2.21 -30.86
CA PRO A 28 -5.17 -2.77 -29.55
C PRO A 28 -4.65 -1.74 -28.54
N ALA A 29 -5.52 -1.36 -27.61
CA ALA A 29 -5.22 -0.47 -26.49
C ALA A 29 -3.99 -0.95 -25.72
N GLN A 30 -2.80 -0.46 -26.11
CA GLN A 30 -1.57 -0.59 -25.32
C GLN A 30 -1.43 0.53 -24.28
N ASP A 31 -2.43 1.41 -24.16
CA ASP A 31 -2.42 2.55 -23.23
C ASP A 31 -2.76 2.17 -21.77
N ASN A 32 -3.13 0.92 -21.50
CA ASN A 32 -3.52 0.47 -20.16
C ASN A 32 -2.33 0.05 -19.26
N LYS A 33 -1.09 0.12 -19.77
CA LYS A 33 0.12 -0.12 -18.97
C LYS A 33 0.66 1.14 -18.27
N GLN A 34 0.22 2.33 -18.68
CA GLN A 34 0.64 3.59 -18.07
C GLN A 34 -0.28 4.05 -16.93
N GLU A 35 -1.57 3.70 -16.94
CA GLU A 35 -2.44 3.99 -15.79
C GLU A 35 -2.08 3.12 -14.56
N SER A 36 -1.51 1.94 -14.81
CA SER A 36 -0.91 1.05 -13.81
C SER A 36 0.44 1.54 -13.25
N GLN A 37 0.98 2.68 -13.72
CA GLN A 37 2.19 3.33 -13.19
C GLN A 37 1.92 4.34 -12.04
N LYS A 38 0.68 4.57 -11.58
CA LYS A 38 0.40 5.66 -10.61
C LYS A 38 0.32 5.27 -9.13
N ALA A 39 0.29 3.98 -8.80
CA ALA A 39 0.37 3.53 -7.41
C ALA A 39 1.83 3.18 -7.07
N ASN A 40 2.55 4.15 -6.49
CA ASN A 40 3.90 3.93 -5.99
C ASN A 40 3.86 2.90 -4.85
N ARG A 41 4.55 1.76 -5.00
CA ARG A 41 4.61 0.68 -4.00
C ARG A 41 5.01 1.17 -2.62
N GLN A 42 5.93 2.15 -2.56
CA GLN A 42 6.42 2.72 -1.32
C GLN A 42 5.41 3.68 -0.69
N ASP A 43 4.59 4.38 -1.49
CA ASP A 43 3.48 5.16 -0.95
C ASP A 43 2.45 4.24 -0.29
N SER A 44 2.08 3.13 -0.95
CA SER A 44 1.17 2.13 -0.39
C SER A 44 1.75 1.43 0.85
N ALA A 45 3.06 1.17 0.87
CA ALA A 45 3.75 0.60 2.02
C ALA A 45 3.75 1.55 3.22
N ILE A 46 4.08 2.83 3.01
CA ILE A 46 3.98 3.87 4.03
C ILE A 46 2.53 3.98 4.54
N ALA A 47 1.55 3.99 3.64
CA ALA A 47 0.15 4.08 4.01
C ALA A 47 -0.28 2.89 4.88
N SER A 48 0.08 1.67 4.49
CA SER A 48 -0.17 0.47 5.28
C SER A 48 0.51 0.57 6.65
N THR A 49 1.79 0.94 6.73
CA THR A 49 2.48 1.08 8.02
C THR A 49 1.89 2.16 8.89
N TYR A 50 1.48 3.30 8.32
CA TYR A 50 0.77 4.34 9.08
C TYR A 50 -0.47 3.75 9.75
N LEU A 51 -1.31 3.05 8.99
CA LEU A 51 -2.50 2.42 9.52
C LEU A 51 -2.14 1.36 10.58
N PHE A 52 -1.08 0.59 10.44
CA PHE A 52 -0.74 -0.39 11.46
C PHE A 52 -0.19 0.26 12.74
N VAL A 53 0.79 1.16 12.59
CA VAL A 53 1.53 1.75 13.71
C VAL A 53 0.66 2.64 14.60
N ILE A 54 -0.38 3.31 14.08
CA ILE A 54 -1.29 4.10 14.93
C ILE A 54 -2.01 3.28 16.00
N ARG A 55 -2.07 1.96 15.88
CA ARG A 55 -2.70 1.03 16.83
C ARG A 55 -1.71 0.47 17.85
N ASP A 56 -0.42 0.79 17.71
CA ASP A 56 0.66 0.12 18.42
C ASP A 56 0.88 0.71 19.82
N ASP A 57 0.98 -0.16 20.83
CA ASP A 57 1.16 0.27 22.23
C ASP A 57 2.54 0.90 22.48
N ASP A 58 3.60 0.49 21.77
CA ASP A 58 4.92 1.13 21.87
C ASP A 58 4.87 2.56 21.31
N LEU A 59 4.12 2.77 20.22
CA LEU A 59 3.84 4.12 19.72
C LEU A 59 3.10 4.94 20.78
N HIS A 60 2.03 4.41 21.36
CA HIS A 60 1.22 5.16 22.33
C HIS A 60 2.05 5.57 23.56
N ARG A 61 2.96 4.69 24.02
CA ARG A 61 3.93 5.01 25.07
C ARG A 61 4.94 6.07 24.65
N GLU A 62 5.51 5.99 23.45
CA GLU A 62 6.46 6.97 22.92
C GLU A 62 5.83 8.37 22.81
N LEU A 63 4.55 8.43 22.43
CA LEU A 63 3.76 9.66 22.35
C LEU A 63 3.16 10.09 23.70
N ARG A 64 3.30 9.28 24.75
CA ARG A 64 2.75 9.52 26.10
C ARG A 64 1.24 9.80 26.08
N LEU A 65 0.51 9.05 25.26
CA LEU A 65 -0.93 9.21 25.13
C LEU A 65 -1.64 8.77 26.41
N SER A 66 -2.68 9.51 26.79
CA SER A 66 -3.61 9.09 27.85
C SER A 66 -4.54 7.97 27.37
N ASP A 67 -5.08 7.20 28.31
CA ASP A 67 -6.07 6.14 28.00
C ASP A 67 -7.26 6.68 27.21
N LYS A 68 -7.70 7.93 27.48
CA LYS A 68 -8.77 8.60 26.73
C LYS A 68 -8.38 8.86 25.28
N GLN A 69 -7.13 9.25 25.02
CA GLN A 69 -6.63 9.43 23.65
C GLN A 69 -6.51 8.09 22.94
N VAL A 70 -5.96 7.06 23.60
CA VAL A 70 -5.87 5.70 23.05
C VAL A 70 -7.25 5.15 22.68
N GLU A 71 -8.24 5.30 23.55
CA GLU A 71 -9.62 4.91 23.27
C GLU A 71 -10.23 5.72 22.11
N SER A 72 -9.90 7.01 22.00
CA SER A 72 -10.35 7.83 20.88
C SER A 72 -9.70 7.41 19.56
N ILE A 73 -8.42 7.04 19.57
CA ILE A 73 -7.71 6.46 18.41
C ILE A 73 -8.41 5.16 18.00
N ARG A 74 -8.71 4.27 18.95
CA ARG A 74 -9.42 3.01 18.70
C ARG A 74 -10.73 3.25 17.95
N LYS A 75 -11.54 4.22 18.40
CA LYS A 75 -12.80 4.58 17.72
C LYS A 75 -12.61 5.09 16.28
N VAL A 76 -11.47 5.74 16.00
CA VAL A 76 -11.11 6.13 14.63
C VAL A 76 -10.72 4.89 13.82
N THR A 77 -9.88 4.01 14.36
CA THR A 77 -9.37 2.82 13.67
C THR A 77 -10.44 1.76 13.43
N ASP A 78 -11.41 1.61 14.33
CA ASP A 78 -12.57 0.72 14.19
C ASP A 78 -13.35 0.97 12.89
N LYS A 79 -13.45 2.23 12.46
CA LYS A 79 -14.15 2.63 11.22
C LYS A 79 -13.34 2.30 9.96
N ILE A 80 -12.05 2.06 10.12
CA ILE A 80 -11.08 1.83 9.05
C ILE A 80 -10.83 0.33 8.84
N ASP A 81 -10.97 -0.48 9.89
CA ASP A 81 -10.60 -1.90 9.89
C ASP A 81 -11.33 -2.72 8.82
N GLY A 82 -12.64 -2.54 8.65
CA GLY A 82 -13.41 -3.24 7.62
C GLY A 82 -12.92 -2.92 6.20
N PRO A 83 -12.90 -1.63 5.78
CA PRO A 83 -12.32 -1.23 4.49
C PRO A 83 -10.87 -1.67 4.30
N LEU A 84 -10.02 -1.57 5.34
CA LEU A 84 -8.63 -2.02 5.30
C LEU A 84 -8.56 -3.53 5.06
N TRP A 85 -9.38 -4.32 5.75
CA TRP A 85 -9.44 -5.77 5.54
C TRP A 85 -9.84 -6.14 4.11
N SER A 86 -10.75 -5.36 3.50
CA SER A 86 -11.22 -5.61 2.14
C SER A 86 -10.15 -5.41 1.07
N THR A 87 -9.06 -4.68 1.35
CA THR A 87 -8.01 -4.40 0.35
C THR A 87 -7.28 -5.66 -0.11
N ARG A 88 -7.29 -6.73 0.71
CA ARG A 88 -6.68 -8.03 0.36
C ARG A 88 -7.35 -8.72 -0.83
N ASN A 89 -8.61 -8.37 -1.11
CA ASN A 89 -9.40 -8.92 -2.20
C ASN A 89 -9.33 -8.06 -3.48
N LYS A 90 -8.58 -6.95 -3.44
CA LYS A 90 -8.51 -5.97 -4.52
C LYS A 90 -7.22 -6.13 -5.31
N SER A 91 -7.23 -5.65 -6.56
CA SER A 91 -5.99 -5.47 -7.32
C SER A 91 -5.04 -4.51 -6.59
N PHE A 92 -3.74 -4.59 -6.87
CA PHE A 92 -2.75 -3.72 -6.22
C PHE A 92 -3.07 -2.22 -6.40
N ALA A 93 -3.47 -1.81 -7.60
CA ALA A 93 -3.79 -0.41 -7.89
C ALA A 93 -5.02 0.07 -7.09
N GLU A 94 -6.08 -0.74 -7.08
CA GLU A 94 -7.30 -0.40 -6.33
C GLU A 94 -7.07 -0.43 -4.82
N GLY A 95 -6.38 -1.45 -4.30
CA GLY A 95 -6.01 -1.56 -2.90
C GLY A 95 -5.14 -0.38 -2.44
N SER A 96 -4.17 0.04 -3.27
CA SER A 96 -3.34 1.21 -3.00
C SER A 96 -4.16 2.50 -2.89
N ARG A 97 -5.13 2.71 -3.80
CA ARG A 97 -6.04 3.84 -3.74
C ARG A 97 -6.87 3.84 -2.45
N VAL A 98 -7.38 2.68 -2.05
CA VAL A 98 -8.14 2.53 -0.80
C VAL A 98 -7.25 2.83 0.41
N LEU A 99 -6.04 2.28 0.48
CA LEU A 99 -5.09 2.56 1.58
C LEU A 99 -4.83 4.06 1.75
N LEU A 100 -4.57 4.78 0.65
CA LEU A 100 -4.36 6.23 0.70
C LEU A 100 -5.59 6.99 1.20
N GLN A 101 -6.79 6.58 0.77
CA GLN A 101 -8.04 7.16 1.28
C GLN A 101 -8.22 6.91 2.78
N LEU A 102 -7.91 5.71 3.25
CA LEU A 102 -8.01 5.36 4.67
C LEU A 102 -6.99 6.12 5.53
N VAL A 103 -5.78 6.39 5.00
CA VAL A 103 -4.81 7.26 5.68
C VAL A 103 -5.37 8.67 5.82
N THR A 104 -5.92 9.26 4.76
CA THR A 104 -6.55 10.58 4.83
C THR A 104 -7.69 10.61 5.86
N GLN A 105 -8.52 9.57 5.91
CA GLN A 105 -9.58 9.44 6.90
C GLN A 105 -9.03 9.32 8.33
N ALA A 106 -7.96 8.54 8.51
CA ALA A 106 -7.29 8.40 9.80
C ALA A 106 -6.70 9.73 10.27
N GLU A 107 -5.94 10.43 9.41
CA GLU A 107 -5.37 11.74 9.72
C GLU A 107 -6.44 12.75 10.13
N ALA A 108 -7.55 12.81 9.39
CA ALA A 108 -8.68 13.67 9.73
C ALA A 108 -9.33 13.29 11.07
N GLY A 109 -9.51 11.99 11.35
CA GLY A 109 -10.08 11.52 12.61
C GLY A 109 -9.16 11.74 13.82
N LEU A 110 -7.85 11.78 13.60
CA LEU A 110 -6.84 12.05 14.62
C LEU A 110 -6.64 13.56 14.88
N ALA A 111 -7.15 14.42 14.00
CA ALA A 111 -7.14 15.87 14.19
C ALA A 111 -8.01 16.24 15.40
N GLY A 112 -7.37 16.63 16.50
CA GLY A 112 -8.02 16.91 17.79
C GLY A 112 -7.80 15.83 18.86
N ILE A 113 -7.29 14.66 18.49
CA ILE A 113 -6.84 13.62 19.43
C ILE A 113 -5.33 13.74 19.67
N LEU A 114 -4.58 13.93 18.59
CA LEU A 114 -3.13 14.08 18.60
C LEU A 114 -2.75 15.54 18.42
N SER A 115 -1.81 16.01 19.24
CA SER A 115 -1.20 17.33 19.06
C SER A 115 -0.42 17.41 17.74
N PRO A 116 -0.13 18.61 17.21
CA PRO A 116 0.70 18.74 16.01
C PRO A 116 2.08 18.08 16.16
N SER A 117 2.69 18.13 17.35
CA SER A 117 3.95 17.45 17.63
C SER A 117 3.82 15.93 17.60
N ASP A 118 2.71 15.39 18.12
CA ASP A 118 2.47 13.93 18.12
C ASP A 118 2.20 13.41 16.71
N GLN A 119 1.45 14.17 15.90
CA GLN A 119 1.23 13.84 14.49
C GLN A 119 2.54 13.84 13.70
N LEU A 120 3.42 14.83 13.93
CA LEU A 120 4.74 14.84 13.33
C LEU A 120 5.58 13.64 13.80
N ARG A 121 5.55 13.34 15.10
CA ARG A 121 6.29 12.23 15.69
C ARG A 121 5.81 10.87 15.16
N LEU A 122 4.51 10.69 14.97
CA LEU A 122 3.94 9.52 14.32
C LEU A 122 4.49 9.36 12.88
N LYS A 123 4.48 10.43 12.07
CA LYS A 123 5.02 10.38 10.70
C LYS A 123 6.50 10.02 10.67
N GLN A 124 7.29 10.56 11.61
CA GLN A 124 8.68 10.20 11.81
C GLN A 124 8.86 8.71 12.09
N ILE A 125 8.08 8.16 13.03
CA ILE A 125 8.13 6.75 13.42
C ILE A 125 7.72 5.84 12.26
N VAL A 126 6.69 6.20 11.50
CA VAL A 126 6.27 5.47 10.29
C VAL A 126 7.41 5.37 9.29
N LEU A 127 8.17 6.46 9.06
CA LEU A 127 9.35 6.43 8.20
C LEU A 127 10.48 5.58 8.78
N GLN A 128 10.67 5.56 10.10
CA GLN A 128 11.65 4.69 10.76
C GLN A 128 11.30 3.21 10.60
N VAL A 129 10.03 2.84 10.78
CA VAL A 129 9.53 1.47 10.63
C VAL A 129 9.69 1.00 9.17
N GLN A 130 9.35 1.86 8.20
CA GLN A 130 9.55 1.57 6.77
C GLN A 130 11.04 1.50 6.39
N GLY A 131 11.88 2.29 7.07
CA GLY A 131 13.30 2.37 6.82
C GLY A 131 13.66 3.06 5.49
N PRO A 132 14.91 2.92 5.01
CA PRO A 132 15.42 3.63 3.85
C PRO A 132 14.65 3.41 2.54
N LYS A 133 13.88 2.33 2.40
CA LYS A 133 13.03 2.13 1.21
C LYS A 133 11.99 3.23 1.04
N ALA A 134 11.54 3.84 2.14
CA ALA A 134 10.60 4.96 2.11
C ALA A 134 11.12 6.16 1.31
N ILE A 135 12.43 6.24 1.03
CA ILE A 135 13.03 7.28 0.19
C ILE A 135 12.42 7.33 -1.21
N LEU A 136 11.99 6.19 -1.76
CA LEU A 136 11.33 6.14 -3.08
C LEU A 136 9.83 6.46 -3.05
N SER A 137 9.25 6.72 -1.87
CA SER A 137 7.87 7.24 -1.81
C SER A 137 7.82 8.61 -2.47
N SER A 138 6.73 8.92 -3.18
CA SER A 138 6.62 10.12 -4.00
C SER A 138 6.84 11.39 -3.18
N THR A 139 6.36 11.40 -1.93
CA THR A 139 6.50 12.54 -1.03
C THR A 139 7.94 12.69 -0.51
N VAL A 140 8.60 11.59 -0.15
CA VAL A 140 9.97 11.64 0.38
C VAL A 140 10.97 11.93 -0.75
N ALA A 141 10.83 11.29 -1.90
CA ALA A 141 11.68 11.52 -3.07
C ALA A 141 11.68 12.99 -3.48
N LYS A 142 10.48 13.62 -3.55
CA LYS A 142 10.33 15.06 -3.82
C LYS A 142 10.99 15.93 -2.76
N ARG A 143 10.81 15.62 -1.47
CA ARG A 143 11.44 16.38 -0.36
C ARG A 143 12.96 16.28 -0.35
N LEU A 144 13.50 15.14 -0.78
CA LEU A 144 14.93 14.92 -0.93
C LEU A 144 15.47 15.44 -2.27
N ASN A 145 14.60 15.82 -3.20
CA ASN A 145 14.95 16.21 -4.56
C ASN A 145 15.89 15.16 -5.20
N LEU A 146 15.43 13.91 -5.22
CA LEU A 146 16.18 12.82 -5.86
C LEU A 146 16.24 13.05 -7.37
N SER A 147 17.37 12.72 -7.96
CA SER A 147 17.49 12.62 -9.41
C SER A 147 16.98 11.25 -9.89
N ASP A 148 16.55 11.18 -11.15
CA ASP A 148 16.14 9.93 -11.80
C ASP A 148 17.23 8.84 -11.68
N GLU A 149 18.50 9.23 -11.77
CA GLU A 149 19.64 8.31 -11.59
C GLU A 149 19.71 7.75 -10.16
N GLN A 150 19.47 8.59 -9.14
CA GLN A 150 19.42 8.14 -7.74
C GLN A 150 18.23 7.22 -7.50
N GLU A 151 17.04 7.59 -8.00
CA GLU A 151 15.84 6.76 -7.87
C GLU A 151 16.05 5.39 -8.53
N SER A 152 16.61 5.36 -9.74
CA SER A 152 16.93 4.12 -10.47
C SER A 152 17.92 3.23 -9.70
N LYS A 153 19.00 3.81 -9.17
CA LYS A 153 20.00 3.04 -8.37
C LYS A 153 19.38 2.46 -7.10
N ILE A 154 18.59 3.26 -6.37
CA ILE A 154 17.92 2.82 -5.15
C ILE A 154 16.89 1.72 -5.46
N GLN A 155 16.10 1.88 -6.52
CA GLN A 155 15.12 0.87 -6.94
C GLN A 155 15.81 -0.45 -7.31
N LYS A 156 16.92 -0.38 -8.06
CA LYS A 156 17.74 -1.55 -8.39
C LYS A 156 18.25 -2.27 -7.14
N THR A 157 18.78 -1.55 -6.15
CA THR A 157 19.21 -2.14 -4.86
C THR A 157 18.07 -2.89 -4.15
N ILE A 158 16.86 -2.31 -4.16
CA ILE A 158 15.68 -2.93 -3.54
C ILE A 158 15.29 -4.20 -4.27
N ASP A 159 15.28 -4.18 -5.61
CA ASP A 159 14.88 -5.33 -6.44
C ASP A 159 15.89 -6.49 -6.34
N GLU A 160 17.19 -6.20 -6.37
CA GLU A 160 18.26 -7.20 -6.21
C GLU A 160 18.22 -7.86 -4.82
N THR A 161 17.96 -7.05 -3.78
CA THR A 161 17.81 -7.57 -2.42
C THR A 161 16.54 -8.41 -2.30
N ALA A 162 15.42 -7.97 -2.88
CA ALA A 162 14.16 -8.71 -2.86
C ALA A 162 14.31 -10.08 -3.53
N GLN A 163 14.99 -10.14 -4.68
CA GLN A 163 15.30 -11.40 -5.36
C GLN A 163 16.17 -12.31 -4.48
N SER A 164 17.23 -11.76 -3.90
CA SER A 164 18.13 -12.52 -3.02
C SER A 164 17.43 -13.07 -1.77
N LEU A 165 16.49 -12.30 -1.20
CA LEU A 165 15.68 -12.73 -0.07
C LEU A 165 14.67 -13.81 -0.48
N ALA A 166 14.06 -13.71 -1.66
CA ALA A 166 13.15 -14.74 -2.18
C ALA A 166 13.87 -16.08 -2.36
N ASP A 167 15.08 -16.06 -2.94
CA ASP A 167 15.87 -17.28 -3.11
C ASP A 167 16.38 -17.85 -1.78
N ASN A 168 16.75 -16.97 -0.83
CA ASN A 168 17.08 -17.39 0.53
C ASN A 168 15.89 -18.03 1.26
N GLN A 169 14.68 -17.51 1.05
CA GLN A 169 13.45 -18.07 1.63
C GLN A 169 13.11 -19.44 1.04
N LYS A 170 13.29 -19.64 -0.27
CA LYS A 170 13.12 -20.97 -0.90
C LYS A 170 14.05 -22.00 -0.25
N GLN A 171 15.32 -21.63 -0.03
CA GLN A 171 16.29 -22.49 0.66
C GLN A 171 15.90 -22.77 2.12
N LEU A 172 15.33 -21.78 2.82
CA LEU A 172 14.88 -21.94 4.20
C LEU A 172 13.73 -22.96 4.30
N ASN A 173 12.80 -22.91 3.35
CA ASN A 173 11.65 -23.81 3.29
C ASN A 173 12.08 -25.26 3.04
N SER A 174 13.17 -25.48 2.30
CA SER A 174 13.73 -26.81 2.05
C SER A 174 14.78 -27.26 3.09
N ALA A 175 15.14 -26.41 4.05
CA ALA A 175 16.21 -26.70 5.01
C ALA A 175 15.72 -27.59 6.18
N ALA A 176 16.16 -28.85 6.18
CA ALA A 176 15.89 -29.82 7.24
C ALA A 176 16.77 -29.63 8.50
N LYS A 177 18.01 -29.14 8.34
CA LYS A 177 18.96 -28.98 9.44
C LYS A 177 18.84 -27.61 10.10
N GLU A 178 18.78 -27.59 11.42
CA GLU A 178 18.67 -26.36 12.22
C GLU A 178 19.88 -25.43 12.06
N SER A 179 21.10 -25.97 11.89
CA SER A 179 22.29 -25.16 11.60
C SER A 179 22.18 -24.41 10.26
N THR A 180 21.59 -25.05 9.24
CA THR A 180 21.32 -24.43 7.94
C THR A 180 20.26 -23.34 8.08
N ARG A 181 19.17 -23.59 8.81
CA ARG A 181 18.13 -22.58 9.07
C ARG A 181 18.69 -21.34 9.75
N ARG A 182 19.54 -21.51 10.78
CA ARG A 182 20.26 -20.40 11.44
C ARG A 182 21.16 -19.62 10.50
N SER A 183 21.91 -20.30 9.63
CA SER A 183 22.78 -19.65 8.63
C SER A 183 21.97 -18.80 7.63
N LEU A 184 20.89 -19.37 7.09
CA LEU A 184 20.00 -18.68 6.16
C LEU A 184 19.30 -17.49 6.82
N SER A 185 18.86 -17.62 8.08
CA SER A 185 18.31 -16.50 8.85
C SER A 185 19.32 -15.35 9.01
N ARG A 186 20.57 -15.65 9.36
CA ARG A 186 21.66 -14.65 9.43
C ARG A 186 21.92 -14.01 8.07
N LYS A 187 21.87 -14.78 6.97
CA LYS A 187 22.00 -14.26 5.60
C LYS A 187 20.88 -13.27 5.27
N SER A 188 19.62 -13.58 5.61
CA SER A 188 18.50 -12.63 5.46
C SER A 188 18.74 -11.33 6.21
N SER A 189 19.20 -11.40 7.47
CA SER A 189 19.50 -10.21 8.27
C SER A 189 20.61 -9.36 7.65
N ARG A 190 21.69 -9.98 7.14
CA ARG A 190 22.77 -9.28 6.45
C ARG A 190 22.29 -8.59 5.18
N LEU A 191 21.55 -9.30 4.32
CA LEU A 191 20.97 -8.72 3.10
C LEU A 191 20.14 -7.46 3.39
N ARG A 192 19.32 -7.49 4.45
CA ARG A 192 18.53 -6.31 4.86
C ARG A 192 19.39 -5.17 5.38
N SER A 193 20.44 -5.45 6.15
CA SER A 193 21.36 -4.42 6.65
C SER A 193 22.18 -3.79 5.51
N ASP A 194 22.67 -4.62 4.58
CA ASP A 194 23.46 -4.18 3.43
C ASP A 194 22.62 -3.33 2.48
N GLU A 195 21.37 -3.72 2.24
CA GLU A 195 20.40 -2.93 1.48
C GLU A 195 20.22 -1.53 2.08
N LYS A 196 19.99 -1.44 3.40
CA LYS A 196 19.84 -0.15 4.10
C LYS A 196 21.06 0.74 3.91
N SER A 197 22.26 0.19 4.09
CA SER A 197 23.52 0.91 3.93
C SER A 197 23.71 1.40 2.48
N THR A 198 23.44 0.50 1.52
CA THR A 198 23.61 0.78 0.08
C THR A 198 22.65 1.88 -0.39
N ILE A 199 21.37 1.83 0.01
CA ILE A 199 20.39 2.88 -0.30
C ILE A 199 20.89 4.25 0.20
N LEU A 200 21.35 4.33 1.45
CA LEU A 200 21.83 5.60 2.02
C LEU A 200 23.12 6.09 1.37
N SER A 201 23.94 5.20 0.81
CA SER A 201 25.17 5.54 0.10
C SER A 201 24.89 6.35 -1.18
N HIS A 202 23.75 6.12 -1.84
CA HIS A 202 23.33 6.84 -3.06
C HIS A 202 22.86 8.28 -2.80
N LEU A 203 22.60 8.64 -1.54
CA LEU A 203 22.24 9.99 -1.16
C LEU A 203 23.49 10.87 -0.99
N THR A 204 23.37 12.15 -1.38
CA THR A 204 24.36 13.18 -1.05
C THR A 204 24.37 13.48 0.45
N ARG A 205 25.43 14.15 0.94
CA ARG A 205 25.51 14.57 2.35
C ARG A 205 24.31 15.43 2.78
N THR A 206 23.88 16.36 1.93
CA THR A 206 22.71 17.21 2.18
C THR A 206 21.42 16.40 2.22
N GLN A 207 21.23 15.45 1.30
CA GLN A 207 20.06 14.56 1.29
C GLN A 207 20.03 13.66 2.53
N ARG A 208 21.17 13.11 2.97
CA ARG A 208 21.24 12.33 4.22
C ARG A 208 20.85 13.16 5.43
N SER A 209 21.33 14.42 5.52
CA SER A 209 20.95 15.33 6.61
C SER A 209 19.45 15.61 6.61
N ARG A 210 18.85 15.87 5.44
CA ARG A 210 17.39 16.04 5.31
C ARG A 210 16.63 14.78 5.70
N TRP A 211 17.08 13.61 5.26
CA TRP A 211 16.49 12.32 5.63
C TRP A 211 16.50 12.12 7.15
N MET A 212 17.64 12.38 7.82
CA MET A 212 17.73 12.31 9.28
C MET A 212 16.76 13.27 9.98
N SER A 213 16.58 14.49 9.45
CA SER A 213 15.57 15.42 9.97
C SER A 213 14.13 14.94 9.75
N MET A 214 13.86 14.22 8.67
CA MET A 214 12.53 13.69 8.35
C MET A 214 12.14 12.51 9.23
N ILE A 215 13.09 11.65 9.59
CA ILE A 215 12.84 10.51 10.48
C ILE A 215 12.94 10.88 11.97
N GLY A 216 13.57 12.00 12.31
CA GLY A 216 13.67 12.50 13.68
C GLY A 216 14.52 11.62 14.60
N ARG A 217 14.27 11.72 15.91
CA ARG A 217 15.00 10.95 16.94
C ARG A 217 14.72 9.45 16.77
N SER A 218 15.77 8.63 16.81
CA SER A 218 15.64 7.16 16.75
C SER A 218 14.76 6.63 17.88
N VAL A 219 13.94 5.64 17.55
CA VAL A 219 13.19 4.80 18.50
C VAL A 219 13.46 3.33 18.18
N ASP A 220 13.33 2.45 19.18
CA ASP A 220 13.37 1.02 18.94
C ASP A 220 12.10 0.57 18.20
N THR A 221 12.25 0.30 16.90
CA THR A 221 11.15 -0.19 16.05
C THR A 221 11.09 -1.72 16.00
N SER A 222 11.93 -2.45 16.76
CA SER A 222 12.00 -3.91 16.67
C SER A 222 10.74 -4.62 17.15
N LYS A 223 9.98 -3.97 18.05
CA LYS A 223 8.71 -4.45 18.62
C LYS A 223 7.49 -3.79 18.01
N MET A 224 7.67 -2.69 17.27
CA MET A 224 6.57 -2.01 16.60
C MET A 224 5.97 -2.91 15.52
N GLY A 225 4.64 -3.02 15.51
CA GLY A 225 3.89 -3.95 14.70
C GLY A 225 3.52 -5.24 15.41
N THR A 226 3.99 -5.47 16.64
CA THR A 226 3.63 -6.65 17.44
C THR A 226 2.46 -6.33 18.38
N GLY A 227 1.50 -7.24 18.48
CA GLY A 227 0.34 -7.04 19.38
C GLY A 227 -0.72 -6.06 18.89
N ILE A 228 -0.73 -5.67 17.61
CA ILE A 228 -1.78 -4.83 17.04
C ILE A 228 -3.13 -5.57 17.06
N ALA A 229 -4.12 -4.96 17.69
CA ALA A 229 -5.50 -5.42 17.64
C ALA A 229 -6.27 -4.70 16.51
N PHE A 230 -6.97 -5.49 15.70
CA PHE A 230 -7.94 -5.01 14.71
C PHE A 230 -9.34 -5.38 15.17
N LYS A 231 -10.31 -4.53 14.90
CA LYS A 231 -11.72 -4.87 15.03
C LYS A 231 -12.08 -5.92 13.99
N ALA A 232 -12.64 -7.04 14.46
CA ALA A 232 -13.22 -8.04 13.59
C ALA A 232 -14.39 -7.42 12.80
N PRO A 233 -14.51 -7.69 11.49
CA PRO A 233 -15.69 -7.28 10.73
C PRO A 233 -16.94 -7.95 11.30
N GLU A 234 -18.08 -7.27 11.21
CA GLU A 234 -19.35 -7.83 11.65
C GLU A 234 -19.73 -9.07 10.83
N LEU A 235 -20.43 -10.01 11.45
CA LEU A 235 -20.95 -11.17 10.74
C LEU A 235 -22.21 -10.77 9.97
N GLU A 236 -22.08 -10.62 8.65
CA GLU A 236 -23.23 -10.29 7.81
C GLU A 236 -24.23 -11.45 7.76
N GLN A 237 -25.52 -11.10 7.73
CA GLN A 237 -26.61 -12.08 7.60
C GLN A 237 -26.82 -12.47 6.14
N THR A 238 -25.79 -13.03 5.52
CA THR A 238 -25.85 -13.46 4.12
C THR A 238 -26.06 -14.96 4.03
N GLY A 239 -27.14 -15.39 3.36
CA GLY A 239 -27.42 -16.81 3.12
C GLY A 239 -27.87 -17.60 4.36
N SER A 240 -27.91 -18.93 4.21
CA SER A 240 -28.33 -19.85 5.28
C SER A 240 -27.19 -20.10 6.26
N TRP A 241 -27.44 -19.82 7.54
CA TRP A 241 -26.51 -20.15 8.62
C TRP A 241 -26.62 -21.63 8.96
N VAL A 242 -25.48 -22.33 8.98
CA VAL A 242 -25.40 -23.75 9.36
C VAL A 242 -25.03 -23.83 10.84
N ASN A 243 -25.71 -24.72 11.58
CA ASN A 243 -25.46 -25.00 13.00
C ASN A 243 -25.69 -23.84 14.00
N SER A 244 -26.21 -22.69 13.56
CA SER A 244 -26.55 -21.58 14.45
C SER A 244 -27.57 -20.62 13.82
N LYS A 245 -28.21 -19.80 14.65
CA LYS A 245 -28.91 -18.58 14.21
C LYS A 245 -27.87 -17.48 13.95
N PRO A 246 -28.19 -16.45 13.16
CA PRO A 246 -27.28 -15.32 12.94
C PRO A 246 -26.77 -14.73 14.25
N LEU A 247 -25.45 -14.60 14.36
CA LEU A 247 -24.75 -14.05 15.53
C LEU A 247 -24.23 -12.64 15.22
N LYS A 248 -24.07 -11.83 16.26
CA LYS A 248 -23.34 -10.56 16.20
C LYS A 248 -22.01 -10.70 16.93
N ILE A 249 -20.95 -10.07 16.45
CA ILE A 249 -19.63 -10.09 17.11
C ILE A 249 -19.72 -9.61 18.56
N SER A 250 -20.58 -8.62 18.86
CA SER A 250 -20.83 -8.14 20.23
C SER A 250 -21.31 -9.21 21.20
N ASN A 251 -21.97 -10.27 20.70
CA ASN A 251 -22.51 -11.34 21.54
C ASN A 251 -21.48 -12.45 21.80
N LEU A 252 -20.30 -12.35 21.17
CA LEU A 252 -19.25 -13.36 21.21
C LEU A 252 -18.01 -12.89 21.98
N GLU A 253 -18.12 -11.75 22.67
CA GLU A 253 -17.03 -11.20 23.47
C GLU A 253 -16.65 -12.18 24.60
N GLY A 254 -15.34 -12.42 24.76
CA GLY A 254 -14.82 -13.39 25.73
C GLY A 254 -14.97 -14.87 25.33
N GLN A 255 -15.51 -15.15 24.14
CA GLN A 255 -15.67 -16.51 23.63
C GLN A 255 -14.66 -16.80 22.51
N VAL A 256 -14.14 -18.03 22.47
CA VAL A 256 -13.35 -18.51 21.33
C VAL A 256 -14.33 -19.14 20.33
N VAL A 257 -14.54 -18.46 19.20
CA VAL A 257 -15.49 -18.87 18.17
C VAL A 257 -14.76 -19.17 16.87
N ALA A 258 -14.98 -20.37 16.32
CA ALA A 258 -14.49 -20.75 14.99
C ALA A 258 -15.56 -20.39 13.94
N VAL A 259 -15.26 -19.42 13.07
CA VAL A 259 -16.14 -19.02 11.97
C VAL A 259 -15.64 -19.63 10.68
N HIS A 260 -16.41 -20.56 10.11
CA HIS A 260 -16.17 -21.10 8.77
C HIS A 260 -17.10 -20.40 7.78
N PHE A 261 -16.54 -19.72 6.79
CA PHE A 261 -17.29 -19.18 5.66
C PHE A 261 -16.87 -19.91 4.39
N TYR A 262 -17.86 -20.33 3.60
CA TYR A 262 -17.64 -20.96 2.30
C TYR A 262 -17.84 -19.91 1.22
N ALA A 263 -16.74 -19.46 0.62
CA ALA A 263 -16.80 -18.65 -0.60
C ALA A 263 -16.75 -19.61 -1.79
N PHE A 264 -17.92 -19.98 -2.32
CA PHE A 264 -17.98 -20.64 -3.62
C PHE A 264 -17.74 -19.57 -4.69
N GLN A 265 -16.75 -19.82 -5.56
CA GLN A 265 -16.51 -19.02 -6.77
C GLN A 265 -17.40 -19.51 -7.89
#